data_AF-A0A1Y6KLX4-F1
#
_entry.id   AF-A0A1Y6KLX4-F1
#
_cell.length_a   1.000
_cell.length_b   1.000
_cell.length_c   1.000
_cell.angle_alpha   90.00
_cell.angle_beta   90.00
_cell.angle_gamma   90.00
#
_symmetry.space_group_name_H-M   'P 1'
#
loop_
_entity.id
_entity.type
_entity.pdbx_description
1 polymer ?
#
loop_
_entity_poly.entity_id
_entity_poly.type
_entity_poly.pdbx_seq_one_letter_code
_entity_poly.pdbx_strand_id
1 'polypeptide(L)'
;MRTMTIIRGGLIALVAMLAMGARSADAAPPKPVAGQQVRFEQGYWSGLPQAGPDGKVRQCVMVARRPRKSGDGTVDTRFSVNVSRGAGLVFAVNDDGLPRERVLDDQAEIVIDGRAFPAVAFNVGPAFAFHPGDAKAAAAALGRAAKVTLRADGAGLDTGAVTIDLPAEALAWLTSCAATFDIALDRATDPHAPDLPVPRPRSAKVAPAKPTQAGPAGIEDKQKIEGWDASELRNGDGTIFVCMIRRHYATGSEPDARRLGIFLMASRLRGVSMMVKDSSLKLPENKPVEASLAVGKTPFPQVTMQAQGSDEIGIFPQAGGRLLAALEAAPLVSLKPEGGESYEFSMSAGVLGWLRACARRNAIALEPASP
;
A
#
# COMPACT_ATOMS: atom_id res chain seq x y z
N MET A 1 34.32 12.29 79.06
CA MET A 1 33.42 12.82 80.12
C MET A 1 32.16 13.35 79.45
N ARG A 2 31.01 12.99 80.03
CA ARG A 2 29.66 13.37 79.62
C ARG A 2 29.47 14.89 79.70
N THR A 3 28.77 15.47 78.73
CA THR A 3 27.59 16.29 79.06
C THR A 3 26.57 16.18 77.93
N MET A 4 25.39 15.72 78.34
CA MET A 4 24.16 15.56 77.61
C MET A 4 23.37 16.86 77.83
N THR A 5 22.89 17.53 76.79
CA THR A 5 21.89 18.60 76.93
C THR A 5 20.70 18.27 76.05
N ILE A 6 19.63 17.88 76.72
CA ILE A 6 18.28 17.71 76.20
C ILE A 6 17.64 19.09 76.14
N ILE A 7 17.09 19.50 75.00
CA ILE A 7 16.02 20.50 74.95
C ILE A 7 14.83 19.89 74.21
N ARG A 8 13.73 19.78 74.97
CA ARG A 8 12.37 19.50 74.51
C ARG A 8 11.79 20.78 73.89
N GLY A 9 10.97 20.65 72.86
CA GLY A 9 9.99 21.68 72.51
C GLY A 9 9.44 21.59 71.11
N GLY A 10 8.12 21.42 71.00
CA GLY A 10 7.37 21.89 69.83
C GLY A 10 6.88 20.82 68.85
N LEU A 11 5.83 20.10 69.24
CA LEU A 11 4.89 19.52 68.29
C LEU A 11 4.15 20.69 67.60
N ILE A 12 4.44 20.95 66.32
CA ILE A 12 3.55 21.70 65.44
C ILE A 12 3.17 20.77 64.29
N ALA A 13 2.02 20.14 64.45
CA ALA A 13 1.29 19.59 63.33
C ALA A 13 0.80 20.75 62.46
N LEU A 14 1.32 20.87 61.24
CA LEU A 14 0.64 21.59 60.18
C LEU A 14 0.46 20.62 59.02
N VAL A 15 -0.78 20.15 58.91
CA VAL A 15 -1.35 19.44 57.77
C VAL A 15 -1.21 20.36 56.55
N ALA A 16 -0.15 20.18 55.78
CA ALA A 16 -0.04 20.75 54.44
C ALA A 16 -0.71 19.78 53.47
N MET A 17 -1.89 20.20 53.06
CA MET A 17 -2.82 19.58 52.12
C MET A 17 -2.18 18.60 51.13
N LEU A 18 -2.70 17.37 51.16
CA LEU A 18 -2.92 16.56 49.96
C LEU A 18 -3.77 17.36 48.97
N ALA A 19 -3.17 18.32 48.28
CA ALA A 19 -3.69 18.77 47.00
C ALA A 19 -3.34 17.65 46.02
N MET A 20 -4.24 16.68 45.95
CA MET A 20 -4.44 15.87 44.76
C MET A 20 -4.40 16.83 43.58
N GLY A 21 -3.30 16.79 42.82
CA GLY A 21 -3.30 17.29 41.45
C GLY A 21 -4.22 16.37 40.65
N ALA A 22 -5.53 16.52 40.83
CA ALA A 22 -6.49 16.17 39.83
C ALA A 22 -6.04 16.93 38.58
N ARG A 23 -5.32 16.24 37.68
CA ARG A 23 -5.08 16.75 36.34
C ARG A 23 -6.46 17.07 35.80
N SER A 24 -6.69 18.36 35.59
CA SER A 24 -7.87 18.91 34.98
C SER A 24 -8.16 18.15 33.69
N ALA A 25 -9.09 17.20 33.78
CA ALA A 25 -9.92 16.84 32.64
C ALA A 25 -10.67 18.12 32.22
N ASP A 26 -10.81 18.32 30.91
CA ASP A 26 -11.55 19.40 30.23
C ASP A 26 -10.88 20.77 30.01
N ALA A 27 -9.55 20.83 29.85
CA ALA A 27 -9.00 21.94 29.06
C ALA A 27 -9.44 21.76 27.59
N ALA A 28 -10.16 22.75 27.05
CA ALA A 28 -10.54 22.74 25.63
C ALA A 28 -9.27 22.61 24.75
N PRO A 29 -9.32 21.83 23.64
CA PRO A 29 -8.16 21.68 22.79
C PRO A 29 -7.70 23.07 22.28
N PRO A 30 -6.39 23.30 22.16
CA PRO A 30 -5.86 24.58 21.71
C PRO A 30 -6.44 24.97 20.35
N LYS A 31 -6.78 26.25 20.16
CA LYS A 31 -7.42 26.70 18.91
C LYS A 31 -6.48 26.45 17.71
N PRO A 32 -6.96 25.80 16.63
CA PRO A 32 -6.19 25.62 15.40
C PRO A 32 -5.90 26.96 14.71
N VAL A 33 -4.64 27.21 14.36
CA VAL A 33 -4.20 28.40 13.61
C VAL A 33 -3.31 27.96 12.44
N ALA A 34 -3.54 28.51 11.26
CA ALA A 34 -2.80 28.15 10.05
C ALA A 34 -1.28 28.34 10.25
N GLY A 35 -0.49 27.30 9.95
CA GLY A 35 0.96 27.33 10.07
C GLY A 35 1.51 27.25 11.51
N GLN A 36 0.65 27.22 12.53
CA GLN A 36 1.08 27.13 13.93
C GLN A 36 1.08 25.67 14.40
N GLN A 37 2.24 25.21 14.88
CA GLN A 37 2.37 23.90 15.49
C GLN A 37 1.79 23.91 16.91
N VAL A 38 1.04 22.85 17.24
CA VAL A 38 0.58 22.52 18.58
C VAL A 38 1.34 21.30 19.07
N ARG A 39 1.77 21.31 20.33
CA ARG A 39 2.34 20.14 21.03
C ARG A 39 1.42 19.78 22.19
N PHE A 40 1.11 18.51 22.34
CA PHE A 40 0.22 18.00 23.40
C PHE A 40 1.01 17.64 24.65
N GLU A 41 0.39 17.62 25.83
CA GLU A 41 1.12 17.58 27.13
C GLU A 41 1.98 16.32 27.34
N GLN A 42 1.67 15.22 26.63
CA GLN A 42 2.47 13.99 26.65
C GLN A 42 3.69 14.04 25.70
N GLY A 43 3.84 15.11 24.90
CA GLY A 43 5.02 15.39 24.08
C GLY A 43 5.21 14.53 22.83
N TYR A 44 4.46 13.43 22.67
CA TYR A 44 4.67 12.49 21.57
C TYR A 44 3.98 12.88 20.25
N TRP A 45 2.91 13.65 20.34
CA TRP A 45 2.13 14.10 19.20
C TRP A 45 2.31 15.60 18.97
N SER A 46 2.35 15.99 17.70
CA SER A 46 2.30 17.38 17.29
C SER A 46 1.25 17.57 16.20
N GLY A 47 0.45 18.63 16.33
CA GLY A 47 -0.54 19.04 15.34
C GLY A 47 -0.06 20.24 14.52
N LEU A 48 -0.40 20.30 13.24
CA LEU A 48 -0.14 21.46 12.38
C LEU A 48 -1.22 21.59 11.30
N PRO A 49 -1.95 22.71 11.23
CA PRO A 49 -2.76 23.06 10.06
C PRO A 49 -1.85 23.58 8.94
N GLN A 50 -1.87 22.93 7.78
CA GLN A 50 -0.99 23.24 6.66
C GLN A 50 -1.76 23.91 5.51
N ALA A 51 -1.23 25.05 5.05
CA ALA A 51 -1.74 25.76 3.90
C ALA A 51 -1.32 25.11 2.57
N GLY A 52 -2.21 25.18 1.58
CA GLY A 52 -1.91 24.79 0.20
C GLY A 52 -1.38 25.96 -0.64
N PRO A 53 -1.16 25.73 -1.95
CA PRO A 53 -0.74 26.77 -2.89
C PRO A 53 -1.73 27.94 -3.01
N ASP A 54 -3.00 27.70 -2.67
CA ASP A 54 -4.08 28.70 -2.64
C ASP A 54 -4.10 29.54 -1.34
N GLY A 55 -3.11 29.38 -0.46
CA GLY A 55 -3.02 30.09 0.82
C GLY A 55 -4.05 29.65 1.87
N LYS A 56 -4.94 28.73 1.53
CA LYS A 56 -5.96 28.18 2.43
C LYS A 56 -5.44 26.92 3.10
N VAL A 57 -5.87 26.66 4.33
CA VAL A 57 -5.56 25.39 4.99
C VAL A 57 -6.18 24.25 4.18
N ARG A 58 -5.34 23.31 3.77
CA ARG A 58 -5.74 22.13 2.99
C ARG A 58 -5.74 20.85 3.82
N GLN A 59 -4.99 20.83 4.91
CA GLN A 59 -4.97 19.67 5.80
C GLN A 59 -4.63 20.06 7.23
N CYS A 60 -5.22 19.33 8.15
CA CYS A 60 -4.85 19.30 9.55
C CYS A 60 -4.10 17.99 9.78
N VAL A 61 -2.81 18.04 10.12
CA VAL A 61 -1.99 16.85 10.34
C VAL A 61 -1.62 16.73 11.81
N MET A 62 -1.74 15.53 12.36
CA MET A 62 -1.07 15.12 13.58
C MET A 62 0.02 14.12 13.25
N VAL A 63 1.19 14.27 13.86
CA VAL A 63 2.33 13.37 13.64
C VAL A 63 2.98 12.98 14.96
N ALA A 64 3.43 11.72 15.02
CA ALA A 64 4.26 11.18 16.07
C ALA A 64 5.33 10.28 15.46
N ARG A 65 6.50 10.18 16.11
CA ARG A 65 7.47 9.13 15.79
C ARG A 65 7.06 7.85 16.49
N ARG A 66 6.93 6.77 15.74
CA ARG A 66 6.52 5.46 16.21
C ARG A 66 7.31 4.37 15.50
N PRO A 67 7.86 3.39 16.24
CA PRO A 67 8.47 2.25 15.60
C PRO A 67 7.39 1.40 14.93
N ARG A 68 7.66 0.93 13.71
CA ARG A 68 6.88 -0.14 13.06
C ARG A 68 7.75 -1.36 12.81
N LYS A 69 7.13 -2.50 12.52
CA LYS A 69 7.83 -3.69 12.02
C LYS A 69 8.18 -3.56 10.54
N SER A 70 9.30 -4.15 10.15
CA SER A 70 9.73 -4.43 8.79
C SER A 70 10.30 -5.86 8.72
N GLY A 71 10.62 -6.34 7.51
CA GLY A 71 11.26 -7.64 7.32
C GLY A 71 12.61 -7.77 8.05
N ASP A 72 13.33 -6.65 8.20
CA ASP A 72 14.67 -6.60 8.79
C ASP A 72 14.67 -6.17 10.27
N GLY A 73 13.49 -5.96 10.89
CA GLY A 73 13.37 -5.58 12.30
C GLY A 73 12.39 -4.45 12.56
N THR A 74 12.77 -3.47 13.38
CA THR A 74 11.96 -2.29 13.68
C THR A 74 12.53 -1.04 13.01
N VAL A 75 11.67 -0.21 12.42
CA VAL A 75 12.04 1.04 11.75
C VAL A 75 11.39 2.22 12.49
N ASP A 76 12.14 3.30 12.74
CA ASP A 76 11.57 4.55 13.26
C ASP A 76 10.76 5.24 12.16
N THR A 77 9.45 5.33 12.37
CA THR A 77 8.51 5.79 11.36
C THR A 77 7.80 7.04 11.85
N ARG A 78 7.65 8.03 10.97
CA ARG A 78 6.70 9.12 11.20
C ARG A 78 5.31 8.60 10.90
N PHE A 79 4.54 8.33 11.94
CA PHE A 79 3.14 7.96 11.84
C PHE A 79 2.30 9.22 11.94
N SER A 80 1.40 9.43 11.00
CA SER A 80 0.50 10.58 11.00
C SER A 80 -0.95 10.20 10.82
N VAL A 81 -1.81 10.99 11.44
CA VAL A 81 -3.25 11.00 11.20
C VAL A 81 -3.60 12.40 10.73
N ASN A 82 -4.20 12.53 9.56
CA ASN A 82 -4.54 13.81 8.99
C ASN A 82 -5.98 13.84 8.45
N VAL A 83 -6.56 15.03 8.42
CA VAL A 83 -7.82 15.30 7.72
C VAL A 83 -7.53 16.34 6.65
N SER A 84 -7.83 16.05 5.39
CA SER A 84 -7.45 16.88 4.25
C SER A 84 -8.61 17.14 3.30
N ARG A 85 -8.57 18.27 2.59
CA ARG A 85 -9.60 18.61 1.58
C ARG A 85 -9.60 17.63 0.41
N GLY A 86 -8.46 17.00 0.10
CA GLY A 86 -8.37 16.07 -1.02
C GLY A 86 -8.88 14.67 -0.72
N ALA A 87 -8.86 14.24 0.55
CA ALA A 87 -9.11 12.86 0.90
C ALA A 87 -9.87 12.66 2.23
N GLY A 88 -10.30 13.70 2.93
CA GLY A 88 -10.83 13.53 4.30
C GLY A 88 -9.79 12.90 5.23
N LEU A 89 -10.22 11.98 6.10
CA LEU A 89 -9.37 11.26 7.06
C LEU A 89 -8.39 10.33 6.35
N VAL A 90 -7.12 10.41 6.75
CA VAL A 90 -6.04 9.57 6.25
C VAL A 90 -5.11 9.20 7.39
N PHE A 91 -4.64 7.96 7.38
CA PHE A 91 -3.51 7.49 8.17
C PHE A 91 -2.31 7.41 7.23
N ALA A 92 -1.12 7.82 7.67
CA ALA A 92 0.06 7.70 6.83
C ALA A 92 1.31 7.32 7.63
N VAL A 93 2.22 6.66 6.94
CA VAL A 93 3.57 6.36 7.44
C VAL A 93 4.59 6.99 6.51
N ASN A 94 5.72 7.41 7.07
CA ASN A 94 6.85 7.94 6.33
C ASN A 94 8.16 7.49 6.99
N ASP A 95 8.93 6.70 6.25
CA ASP A 95 10.29 6.24 6.58
C ASP A 95 11.00 5.73 5.30
N ASP A 96 12.29 5.45 5.42
CA ASP A 96 13.14 5.04 4.28
C ASP A 96 12.88 3.61 3.79
N GLY A 97 12.13 2.81 4.56
CA GLY A 97 11.77 1.43 4.24
C GLY A 97 10.39 1.27 3.61
N LEU A 98 9.78 2.37 3.14
CA LEU A 98 8.51 2.33 2.41
C LEU A 98 8.73 2.11 0.91
N PRO A 99 7.73 1.53 0.21
CA PRO A 99 7.76 1.42 -1.25
C PRO A 99 7.96 2.79 -1.89
N ARG A 100 8.98 2.90 -2.76
CA ARG A 100 9.32 4.15 -3.46
C ARG A 100 8.57 4.29 -4.79
N GLU A 101 8.07 3.20 -5.35
CA GLU A 101 7.17 3.23 -6.49
C GLU A 101 5.78 3.74 -6.11
N ARG A 102 5.06 4.25 -7.11
CA ARG A 102 3.64 4.58 -6.97
C ARG A 102 2.81 3.30 -6.93
N VAL A 103 2.25 3.01 -5.77
CA VAL A 103 1.28 1.93 -5.55
C VAL A 103 -0.10 2.54 -5.32
N LEU A 104 -1.14 1.86 -5.79
CA LEU A 104 -2.52 2.10 -5.45
C LEU A 104 -3.16 0.75 -5.08
N ASP A 105 -3.47 0.58 -3.80
CA ASP A 105 -4.02 -0.66 -3.24
C ASP A 105 -5.39 -0.40 -2.62
N ASP A 106 -6.46 -0.73 -3.34
CA ASP A 106 -7.84 -0.59 -2.90
C ASP A 106 -8.33 -1.75 -2.01
N GLN A 107 -7.45 -2.68 -1.62
CA GLN A 107 -7.70 -3.73 -0.63
C GLN A 107 -6.87 -3.55 0.65
N ALA A 108 -6.36 -2.35 0.85
CA ALA A 108 -5.67 -2.01 2.07
C ALA A 108 -6.60 -2.12 3.29
N GLU A 109 -6.01 -2.16 4.47
CA GLU A 109 -6.71 -2.32 5.73
C GLU A 109 -6.06 -1.45 6.80
N ILE A 110 -6.90 -0.76 7.57
CA ILE A 110 -6.53 -0.11 8.82
C ILE A 110 -7.13 -0.95 9.94
N VAL A 111 -6.31 -1.52 10.81
CA VAL A 111 -6.76 -2.28 11.97
C VAL A 111 -6.55 -1.45 13.23
N ILE A 112 -7.62 -1.12 13.94
CA ILE A 112 -7.60 -0.32 15.18
C ILE A 112 -8.04 -1.25 16.32
N ASP A 113 -7.13 -1.57 17.23
CA ASP A 113 -7.35 -2.54 18.34
C ASP A 113 -8.08 -3.82 17.92
N GLY A 114 -7.68 -4.39 16.79
CA GLY A 114 -8.23 -5.63 16.23
C GLY A 114 -9.48 -5.44 15.36
N ARG A 115 -10.09 -4.25 15.34
CA ARG A 115 -11.18 -3.94 14.41
C ARG A 115 -10.62 -3.50 13.07
N ALA A 116 -10.97 -4.22 12.01
CA ALA A 116 -10.58 -3.93 10.63
C ALA A 116 -11.49 -2.90 9.96
N PHE A 117 -10.87 -1.98 9.22
CA PHE A 117 -11.51 -1.02 8.34
C PHE A 117 -10.91 -1.17 6.94
N PRO A 118 -11.71 -1.52 5.91
CA PRO A 118 -11.27 -1.48 4.53
C PRO A 118 -10.74 -0.10 4.16
N ALA A 119 -9.64 -0.04 3.42
CA ALA A 119 -8.99 1.20 3.02
C ALA A 119 -8.48 1.14 1.58
N VAL A 120 -8.19 2.32 1.01
CA VAL A 120 -7.30 2.46 -0.15
C VAL A 120 -5.96 2.96 0.34
N ALA A 121 -4.85 2.37 -0.09
CA ALA A 121 -3.52 2.84 0.22
C ALA A 121 -2.75 3.28 -1.02
N PHE A 122 -1.98 4.36 -0.89
CA PHE A 122 -1.25 4.94 -2.02
C PHE A 122 -0.11 5.86 -1.57
N ASN A 123 0.85 6.10 -2.46
CA ASN A 123 1.94 7.04 -2.20
C ASN A 123 1.48 8.50 -2.28
N VAL A 124 1.90 9.31 -1.31
CA VAL A 124 1.74 10.77 -1.30
C VAL A 124 3.10 11.39 -0.98
N GLY A 125 3.84 11.76 -2.03
CA GLY A 125 5.24 12.17 -1.90
C GLY A 125 6.07 11.06 -1.23
N PRO A 126 6.79 11.35 -0.13
CA PRO A 126 7.57 10.33 0.61
C PRO A 126 6.73 9.48 1.58
N ALA A 127 5.43 9.76 1.74
CA ALA A 127 4.57 9.03 2.67
C ALA A 127 3.75 7.97 1.93
N PHE A 128 3.38 6.91 2.66
CA PHE A 128 2.40 5.93 2.23
C PHE A 128 1.11 6.12 3.04
N ALA A 129 0.05 6.53 2.36
CA ALA A 129 -1.23 6.93 2.93
C ALA A 129 -2.26 5.80 2.86
N PHE A 130 -3.21 5.81 3.78
CA PHE A 130 -4.34 4.90 3.92
C PHE A 130 -5.61 5.69 4.16
N HIS A 131 -6.55 5.58 3.24
CA HIS A 131 -7.87 6.21 3.29
C HIS A 131 -8.94 5.16 3.66
N PRO A 132 -9.54 5.21 4.86
CA PRO A 132 -10.60 4.28 5.26
C PRO A 132 -11.88 4.48 4.46
N GLY A 133 -12.57 3.40 4.12
CA GLY A 133 -13.88 3.45 3.46
C GLY A 133 -14.99 3.98 4.36
N ASP A 134 -14.84 3.80 5.68
CA ASP A 134 -15.70 4.40 6.70
C ASP A 134 -14.83 5.26 7.64
N ALA A 135 -14.52 6.47 7.19
CA ALA A 135 -13.71 7.43 7.93
C ALA A 135 -14.32 7.80 9.29
N LYS A 136 -15.65 7.86 9.38
CA LYS A 136 -16.35 8.23 10.61
C LYS A 136 -16.21 7.14 11.67
N ALA A 137 -16.40 5.88 11.29
CA ALA A 137 -16.21 4.76 12.21
C ALA A 137 -14.73 4.55 12.56
N ALA A 138 -13.81 4.78 11.61
CA ALA A 138 -12.37 4.72 11.88
C ALA A 138 -11.93 5.80 12.88
N ALA A 139 -12.37 7.05 12.73
CA ALA A 139 -12.10 8.13 13.69
C ALA A 139 -12.68 7.84 15.08
N ALA A 140 -13.90 7.29 15.14
CA ALA A 140 -14.52 6.92 16.41
C ALA A 140 -13.75 5.80 17.13
N ALA A 141 -13.24 4.81 16.38
CA ALA A 141 -12.39 3.76 16.94
C ALA A 141 -11.03 4.30 17.40
N LEU A 142 -10.43 5.22 16.65
CA LEU A 142 -9.14 5.83 16.97
C LEU A 142 -9.14 6.54 18.33
N GLY A 143 -10.26 7.17 18.73
CA GLY A 143 -10.36 7.91 19.98
C GLY A 143 -10.22 7.08 21.27
N ARG A 144 -10.22 5.75 21.17
CA ARG A 144 -10.01 4.85 22.30
C ARG A 144 -8.86 3.87 22.07
N ALA A 145 -8.13 4.04 20.97
CA ALA A 145 -7.24 3.02 20.47
C ALA A 145 -5.91 3.00 21.23
N ALA A 146 -5.42 1.80 21.55
CA ALA A 146 -4.05 1.60 22.01
C ALA A 146 -3.10 1.38 20.82
N LYS A 147 -3.59 0.68 19.78
CA LYS A 147 -2.77 0.20 18.65
C LYS A 147 -3.46 0.40 17.32
N VAL A 148 -2.64 0.70 16.31
CA VAL A 148 -3.04 0.72 14.90
C VAL A 148 -2.09 -0.15 14.09
N THR A 149 -2.64 -0.93 13.15
CA THR A 149 -1.86 -1.65 12.12
C THR A 149 -2.33 -1.18 10.76
N LEU A 150 -1.39 -0.84 9.88
CA LEU A 150 -1.68 -0.47 8.50
C LEU A 150 -1.14 -1.57 7.57
N ARG A 151 -1.99 -2.03 6.64
CA ARG A 151 -1.65 -3.15 5.75
C ARG A 151 -2.06 -2.89 4.32
N ALA A 152 -1.11 -2.99 3.40
CA ALA A 152 -1.34 -2.88 1.97
C ALA A 152 -0.65 -4.04 1.27
N ASP A 153 -1.43 -5.02 0.84
CA ASP A 153 -0.93 -6.25 0.22
C ASP A 153 -0.25 -5.99 -1.12
N GLY A 154 -0.80 -5.06 -1.92
CA GLY A 154 -0.25 -4.63 -3.20
C GLY A 154 1.08 -3.87 -3.06
N ALA A 155 1.31 -3.29 -1.89
CA ALA A 155 2.54 -2.58 -1.55
C ALA A 155 3.53 -3.44 -0.72
N GLY A 156 3.14 -4.69 -0.37
CA GLY A 156 3.92 -5.54 0.53
C GLY A 156 4.11 -4.96 1.93
N LEU A 157 3.25 -4.04 2.36
CA LEU A 157 3.38 -3.31 3.62
C LEU A 157 2.50 -3.92 4.71
N ASP A 158 3.10 -4.29 5.83
CA ASP A 158 2.43 -4.53 7.11
C ASP A 158 3.25 -3.85 8.21
N THR A 159 2.68 -2.86 8.89
CA THR A 159 3.41 -2.11 9.93
C THR A 159 3.60 -2.91 11.21
N GLY A 160 2.91 -4.05 11.36
CA GLY A 160 2.62 -4.63 12.66
C GLY A 160 1.83 -3.67 13.55
N ALA A 161 1.57 -4.10 14.79
CA ALA A 161 0.87 -3.28 15.76
C ALA A 161 1.76 -2.11 16.21
N VAL A 162 1.38 -0.90 15.80
CA VAL A 162 2.00 0.36 16.22
C VAL A 162 1.25 0.91 17.42
N THR A 163 1.94 1.08 18.56
CA THR A 163 1.36 1.77 19.72
C THR A 163 1.15 3.23 19.38
N ILE A 164 -0.08 3.75 19.56
CA ILE A 164 -0.36 5.14 19.17
C ILE A 164 -0.20 6.12 20.32
N ASP A 165 -0.56 5.74 21.56
CA ASP A 165 -0.60 6.63 22.74
C ASP A 165 -1.18 8.00 22.38
N LEU A 166 -2.38 8.01 21.79
CA LEU A 166 -3.01 9.23 21.29
C LEU A 166 -3.80 9.91 22.42
N PRO A 167 -3.41 11.12 22.87
CA PRO A 167 -4.18 11.86 23.87
C PRO A 167 -5.56 12.23 23.34
N ALA A 168 -6.59 12.21 24.21
CA ALA A 168 -7.96 12.56 23.83
C ALA A 168 -8.05 13.99 23.26
N GLU A 169 -7.33 14.93 23.88
CA GLU A 169 -7.17 16.33 23.42
C GLU A 169 -6.58 16.44 22.00
N ALA A 170 -5.75 15.49 21.57
CA ALA A 170 -5.14 15.51 20.25
C ALA A 170 -6.16 15.15 19.17
N LEU A 171 -6.94 14.08 19.37
CA LEU A 171 -8.02 13.74 18.43
C LEU A 171 -9.10 14.84 18.41
N ALA A 172 -9.46 15.39 19.57
CA ALA A 172 -10.38 16.52 19.66
C ALA A 172 -9.85 17.73 18.88
N TRP A 173 -8.56 18.04 19.01
CA TRP A 173 -7.89 19.07 18.22
C TRP A 173 -7.97 18.82 16.71
N LEU A 174 -7.71 17.58 16.25
CA LEU A 174 -7.79 17.24 14.82
C LEU A 174 -9.20 17.46 14.26
N THR A 175 -10.24 17.03 14.99
CA THR A 175 -11.64 17.25 14.59
C THR A 175 -12.03 18.73 14.60
N SER A 176 -11.59 19.49 15.61
CA SER A 176 -11.81 20.94 15.69
C SER A 176 -11.11 21.69 14.56
N CYS A 177 -9.89 21.25 14.19
CA CYS A 177 -9.13 21.81 13.07
C CYS A 177 -9.86 21.59 11.75
N ALA A 178 -10.31 20.36 11.49
CA ALA A 178 -11.07 20.04 10.29
C ALA A 178 -12.33 20.89 10.17
N ALA A 179 -13.09 21.04 11.26
CA ALA A 179 -14.29 21.88 11.30
C ALA A 179 -13.97 23.37 11.10
N THR A 180 -12.89 23.89 11.70
CA THR A 180 -12.47 25.30 11.58
C THR A 180 -12.14 25.69 10.14
N PHE A 181 -11.66 24.75 9.33
CA PHE A 181 -11.22 24.99 7.95
C PHE A 181 -12.12 24.32 6.90
N ASP A 182 -13.36 23.97 7.26
CA ASP A 182 -14.37 23.36 6.38
C ASP A 182 -13.87 22.10 5.63
N ILE A 183 -13.10 21.27 6.34
CA ILE A 183 -12.58 20.00 5.83
C ILE A 183 -13.48 18.88 6.32
N ALA A 184 -14.16 18.21 5.41
CA ALA A 184 -14.97 17.04 5.75
C ALA A 184 -14.07 15.87 6.15
N LEU A 185 -14.51 15.10 7.13
CA LEU A 185 -13.78 13.91 7.59
C LEU A 185 -13.93 12.73 6.62
N ASP A 186 -15.07 12.62 5.97
CA ASP A 186 -15.55 11.42 5.29
C ASP A 186 -15.58 11.52 3.76
N ARG A 187 -15.13 12.65 3.21
CA ARG A 187 -15.10 12.90 1.76
C ARG A 187 -14.10 13.99 1.41
N ALA A 188 -13.69 14.01 0.15
CA ALA A 188 -13.01 15.15 -0.42
C ALA A 188 -13.94 16.39 -0.44
N THR A 189 -13.37 17.55 -0.12
CA THR A 189 -13.99 18.88 -0.26
C THR A 189 -13.27 19.78 -1.26
N ASP A 190 -12.14 19.34 -1.82
CA ASP A 190 -11.51 19.97 -2.98
C ASP A 190 -12.25 19.50 -4.25
N PRO A 191 -12.92 20.38 -5.01
CA PRO A 191 -13.62 20.00 -6.23
C PRO A 191 -12.70 19.50 -7.35
N HIS A 192 -11.39 19.70 -7.22
CA HIS A 192 -10.38 19.21 -8.16
C HIS A 192 -9.66 17.96 -7.65
N ALA A 193 -10.06 17.41 -6.48
CA ALA A 193 -9.52 16.14 -6.03
C ALA A 193 -9.93 15.02 -7.00
N PRO A 194 -9.00 14.13 -7.40
CA PRO A 194 -9.39 12.94 -8.13
C PRO A 194 -10.27 12.05 -7.25
N ASP A 195 -11.18 11.30 -7.88
CA ASP A 195 -11.99 10.32 -7.17
C ASP A 195 -11.07 9.26 -6.52
N LEU A 196 -11.25 9.05 -5.21
CA LEU A 196 -10.61 7.95 -4.53
C LEU A 196 -11.32 6.64 -4.91
N PRO A 197 -10.59 5.56 -5.21
CA PRO A 197 -11.22 4.26 -5.42
C PRO A 197 -12.01 3.86 -4.17
N VAL A 198 -13.03 3.04 -4.37
CA VAL A 198 -13.84 2.52 -3.27
C VAL A 198 -13.05 1.42 -2.55
N PRO A 199 -12.78 1.55 -1.24
CA PRO A 199 -12.15 0.48 -0.47
C PRO A 199 -12.93 -0.83 -0.56
N ARG A 200 -12.21 -1.90 -0.84
CA ARG A 200 -12.76 -3.26 -0.83
C ARG A 200 -12.35 -3.95 0.46
N PRO A 201 -13.22 -4.75 1.09
CA PRO A 201 -12.84 -5.56 2.22
C PRO A 201 -11.60 -6.39 1.91
N ARG A 202 -10.63 -6.35 2.81
CA ARG A 202 -9.46 -7.23 2.71
C ARG A 202 -9.94 -8.67 2.76
N SER A 203 -9.46 -9.49 1.84
CA SER A 203 -9.84 -10.89 1.78
C SER A 203 -9.42 -11.59 3.08
N ALA A 204 -10.38 -12.06 3.88
CA ALA A 204 -10.14 -12.79 5.12
C ALA A 204 -9.58 -14.23 4.89
N LYS A 205 -9.04 -14.52 3.70
CA LYS A 205 -9.26 -15.69 2.82
C LYS A 205 -10.48 -15.53 1.92
N VAL A 206 -10.29 -15.85 0.64
CA VAL A 206 -11.24 -15.67 -0.46
C VAL A 206 -12.60 -16.28 -0.07
N ALA A 207 -13.59 -15.43 0.14
CA ALA A 207 -14.99 -15.82 0.22
C ALA A 207 -15.75 -15.07 -0.89
N PRO A 208 -16.73 -15.74 -1.53
CA PRO A 208 -17.26 -15.32 -2.82
C PRO A 208 -18.06 -14.03 -2.70
N ALA A 209 -17.51 -12.95 -3.24
CA ALA A 209 -18.27 -11.73 -3.48
C ALA A 209 -19.18 -11.94 -4.70
N LYS A 210 -20.41 -11.46 -4.58
CA LYS A 210 -21.44 -11.51 -5.61
C LYS A 210 -20.93 -10.80 -6.89
N PRO A 211 -21.04 -11.40 -8.08
CA PRO A 211 -20.50 -10.82 -9.32
C PRO A 211 -21.11 -9.44 -9.61
N THR A 212 -20.27 -8.44 -9.85
CA THR A 212 -20.65 -7.26 -10.62
C THR A 212 -20.68 -7.61 -12.11
N GLN A 213 -21.65 -7.04 -12.82
CA GLN A 213 -21.94 -7.37 -14.21
C GLN A 213 -20.79 -7.00 -15.15
N ALA A 214 -20.51 -7.91 -16.08
CA ALA A 214 -19.24 -8.00 -16.75
C ALA A 214 -19.09 -7.07 -17.97
N GLY A 215 -17.84 -6.66 -18.23
CA GLY A 215 -17.39 -6.23 -19.55
C GLY A 215 -17.37 -7.40 -20.55
N PRO A 216 -16.84 -7.20 -21.78
CA PRO A 216 -16.75 -8.27 -22.79
C PRO A 216 -16.09 -9.54 -22.23
N ALA A 217 -16.57 -10.71 -22.64
CA ALA A 217 -16.20 -11.99 -22.03
C ALA A 217 -14.68 -12.20 -21.97
N GLY A 218 -14.11 -12.12 -20.77
CA GLY A 218 -12.78 -12.64 -20.46
C GLY A 218 -11.75 -11.64 -19.94
N ILE A 219 -11.90 -10.32 -20.12
CA ILE A 219 -10.87 -9.36 -19.66
C ILE A 219 -11.52 -8.06 -19.18
N GLU A 220 -11.71 -7.96 -17.87
CA GLU A 220 -11.92 -6.67 -17.22
C GLU A 220 -10.60 -6.22 -16.63
N ASP A 221 -10.06 -5.12 -17.14
CA ASP A 221 -8.90 -4.47 -16.58
C ASP A 221 -9.32 -3.76 -15.30
N LYS A 222 -8.97 -4.37 -14.17
CA LYS A 222 -9.47 -3.92 -12.86
C LYS A 222 -8.55 -2.88 -12.24
N GLN A 223 -7.28 -2.84 -12.64
CA GLN A 223 -6.29 -1.93 -12.07
C GLN A 223 -5.30 -1.48 -13.15
N LYS A 224 -5.18 -0.16 -13.34
CA LYS A 224 -4.16 0.44 -14.19
C LYS A 224 -2.93 0.77 -13.35
N ILE A 225 -1.82 0.13 -13.66
CA ILE A 225 -0.48 0.52 -13.20
C ILE A 225 0.14 1.31 -14.36
N GLU A 226 1.03 2.27 -14.12
CA GLU A 226 1.52 3.18 -15.16
C GLU A 226 2.01 2.45 -16.43
N GLY A 227 1.22 2.49 -17.51
CA GLY A 227 1.49 1.79 -18.77
C GLY A 227 1.24 0.27 -18.76
N TRP A 228 0.59 -0.27 -17.73
CA TRP A 228 0.28 -1.70 -17.55
C TRP A 228 -1.19 -1.93 -17.18
N ASP A 229 -1.78 -2.96 -17.77
CA ASP A 229 -3.14 -3.41 -17.51
C ASP A 229 -3.11 -4.70 -16.68
N ALA A 230 -3.72 -4.66 -15.49
CA ALA A 230 -3.78 -5.82 -14.60
C ALA A 230 -5.19 -6.44 -14.58
N SER A 231 -5.25 -7.77 -14.66
CA SER A 231 -6.48 -8.55 -14.79
C SER A 231 -6.41 -9.84 -13.98
N GLU A 232 -7.54 -10.22 -13.39
CA GLU A 232 -7.73 -11.52 -12.74
C GLU A 232 -8.66 -12.38 -13.61
N LEU A 233 -8.13 -13.46 -14.19
CA LEU A 233 -8.91 -14.38 -15.01
C LEU A 233 -9.57 -15.45 -14.15
N ARG A 234 -10.83 -15.74 -14.46
CA ARG A 234 -11.68 -16.65 -13.68
C ARG A 234 -12.00 -17.94 -14.44
N ASN A 235 -12.04 -19.04 -13.70
CA ASN A 235 -12.62 -20.29 -14.15
C ASN A 235 -14.15 -20.21 -14.16
N GLY A 236 -14.82 -21.21 -14.74
CA GLY A 236 -16.29 -21.28 -14.77
C GLY A 236 -16.96 -21.33 -13.39
N ASP A 237 -16.22 -21.76 -12.35
CA ASP A 237 -16.65 -21.74 -10.95
C ASP A 237 -16.44 -20.38 -10.25
N GLY A 238 -15.92 -19.38 -10.98
CA GLY A 238 -15.63 -18.05 -10.48
C GLY A 238 -14.30 -17.91 -9.73
N THR A 239 -13.54 -18.99 -9.53
CA THR A 239 -12.22 -18.94 -8.89
C THR A 239 -11.21 -18.24 -9.79
N ILE A 240 -10.34 -17.41 -9.23
CA ILE A 240 -9.21 -16.85 -10.00
C ILE A 240 -8.22 -17.99 -10.27
N PHE A 241 -7.91 -18.21 -11.55
CA PHE A 241 -6.95 -19.22 -11.98
C PHE A 241 -5.65 -18.62 -12.54
N VAL A 242 -5.70 -17.37 -13.01
CA VAL A 242 -4.55 -16.60 -13.48
C VAL A 242 -4.63 -15.16 -12.98
N CYS A 243 -3.55 -14.69 -12.38
CA CYS A 243 -3.25 -13.27 -12.20
C CYS A 243 -2.38 -12.83 -13.36
N MET A 244 -2.82 -11.86 -14.15
CA MET A 244 -2.12 -11.41 -15.35
C MET A 244 -1.94 -9.90 -15.33
N ILE A 245 -0.75 -9.44 -15.70
CA ILE A 245 -0.47 -8.03 -15.92
C ILE A 245 0.31 -7.88 -17.22
N ARG A 246 -0.11 -6.92 -18.06
CA ARG A 246 0.37 -6.81 -19.43
C ARG A 246 0.67 -5.38 -19.83
N ARG A 247 1.58 -5.22 -20.79
CA ARG A 247 1.86 -3.95 -21.45
C ARG A 247 1.89 -4.15 -22.95
N HIS A 248 1.20 -3.25 -23.65
CA HIS A 248 1.13 -3.22 -25.09
C HIS A 248 2.00 -2.11 -25.65
N TYR A 249 2.58 -2.37 -26.81
CA TYR A 249 3.39 -1.47 -27.61
C TYR A 249 2.86 -1.52 -29.04
N ALA A 250 2.51 -0.37 -29.59
CA ALA A 250 2.15 -0.23 -31.00
C ALA A 250 3.24 0.58 -31.70
N THR A 251 3.82 0.05 -32.78
CA THR A 251 4.87 0.75 -33.54
C THR A 251 4.30 1.55 -34.71
N GLY A 252 3.19 2.26 -34.48
CA GLY A 252 2.49 3.05 -35.50
C GLY A 252 1.02 3.26 -35.18
N SER A 253 0.38 4.20 -35.88
CA SER A 253 -1.06 4.51 -35.77
C SER A 253 -1.92 3.78 -36.80
N GLU A 254 -1.30 3.12 -37.79
CA GLU A 254 -1.99 2.46 -38.89
C GLU A 254 -2.66 1.15 -38.45
N PRO A 255 -3.74 0.69 -39.13
CA PRO A 255 -4.46 -0.55 -38.79
C PRO A 255 -3.57 -1.79 -38.71
N ASP A 256 -2.56 -1.85 -39.59
CA ASP A 256 -1.61 -2.96 -39.73
C ASP A 256 -0.28 -2.71 -38.98
N ALA A 257 -0.22 -1.70 -38.11
CA ALA A 257 0.96 -1.46 -37.30
C ALA A 257 1.28 -2.68 -36.43
N ARG A 258 2.57 -3.03 -36.36
CA ARG A 258 3.05 -4.13 -35.52
C ARG A 258 2.61 -3.91 -34.08
N ARG A 259 2.02 -4.96 -33.49
CA ARG A 259 1.56 -5.00 -32.11
C ARG A 259 2.47 -5.92 -31.35
N LEU A 260 3.15 -5.36 -30.36
CA LEU A 260 4.03 -6.07 -29.46
C LEU A 260 3.43 -5.99 -28.05
N GLY A 261 3.46 -7.07 -27.31
CA GLY A 261 2.95 -7.14 -25.95
C GLY A 261 3.83 -8.03 -25.09
N ILE A 262 3.96 -7.64 -23.83
CA ILE A 262 4.56 -8.49 -22.80
C ILE A 262 3.56 -8.71 -21.67
N PHE A 263 3.51 -9.95 -21.19
CA PHE A 263 2.61 -10.41 -20.17
C PHE A 263 3.43 -11.08 -19.08
N LEU A 264 3.12 -10.75 -17.83
CA LEU A 264 3.60 -11.45 -16.66
C LEU A 264 2.39 -12.09 -15.98
N MET A 265 2.48 -13.38 -15.71
CA MET A 265 1.35 -14.19 -15.25
C MET A 265 1.76 -15.04 -14.06
N ALA A 266 0.85 -15.22 -13.11
CA ALA A 266 0.93 -16.23 -12.07
C ALA A 266 -0.33 -17.09 -12.16
N SER A 267 -0.15 -18.38 -12.41
CA SER A 267 -1.25 -19.32 -12.64
C SER A 267 -1.14 -20.53 -11.72
N ARG A 268 -2.28 -21.15 -11.39
CA ARG A 268 -2.31 -22.35 -10.53
C ARG A 268 -1.50 -23.51 -11.11
N LEU A 269 -1.46 -23.64 -12.43
CA LEU A 269 -0.83 -24.77 -13.11
C LEU A 269 0.67 -24.55 -13.34
N ARG A 270 1.05 -23.35 -13.77
CA ARG A 270 2.40 -23.07 -14.27
C ARG A 270 3.24 -22.18 -13.35
N GLY A 271 2.70 -21.76 -12.21
CA GLY A 271 3.34 -20.77 -11.36
C GLY A 271 3.51 -19.45 -12.10
N VAL A 272 4.63 -18.77 -11.87
CA VAL A 272 5.02 -17.56 -12.60
C VAL A 272 5.47 -17.93 -14.02
N SER A 273 4.94 -17.24 -15.01
CA SER A 273 5.34 -17.35 -16.41
C SER A 273 5.30 -15.98 -17.08
N MET A 274 6.01 -15.85 -18.19
CA MET A 274 5.95 -14.68 -19.06
C MET A 274 5.41 -15.08 -20.43
N MET A 275 4.89 -14.11 -21.18
CA MET A 275 4.56 -14.30 -22.57
C MET A 275 4.93 -13.05 -23.35
N VAL A 276 5.53 -13.25 -24.51
CA VAL A 276 5.72 -12.20 -25.53
C VAL A 276 4.75 -12.47 -26.66
N LYS A 277 3.98 -11.45 -27.03
CA LYS A 277 3.09 -11.47 -28.18
C LYS A 277 3.59 -10.48 -29.20
N ASP A 278 3.76 -10.90 -30.44
CA ASP A 278 4.24 -10.03 -31.51
C ASP A 278 3.59 -10.42 -32.82
N SER A 279 2.80 -9.50 -33.39
CA SER A 279 2.05 -9.75 -34.62
C SER A 279 2.91 -10.06 -35.86
N SER A 280 4.23 -9.85 -35.78
CA SER A 280 5.18 -10.23 -36.83
C SER A 280 5.65 -11.70 -36.75
N LEU A 281 5.44 -12.37 -35.62
CA LEU A 281 5.81 -13.77 -35.43
C LEU A 281 4.89 -14.70 -36.24
N LYS A 282 5.49 -15.80 -36.73
CA LYS A 282 4.80 -16.89 -37.43
C LYS A 282 5.33 -18.22 -36.91
N LEU A 283 4.90 -18.58 -35.71
CA LEU A 283 5.38 -19.76 -35.01
C LEU A 283 4.45 -20.96 -35.25
N PRO A 284 5.01 -22.17 -35.37
CA PRO A 284 4.20 -23.39 -35.31
C PRO A 284 3.71 -23.60 -33.87
N GLU A 285 2.40 -23.58 -33.66
CA GLU A 285 1.78 -23.68 -32.33
C GLU A 285 2.25 -24.91 -31.56
N ASN A 286 2.39 -24.75 -30.24
CA ASN A 286 2.81 -25.79 -29.29
C ASN A 286 4.20 -26.39 -29.54
N LYS A 287 5.02 -25.81 -30.43
CA LYS A 287 6.41 -26.23 -30.62
C LYS A 287 7.35 -25.51 -29.65
N PRO A 288 8.45 -26.17 -29.21
CA PRO A 288 9.53 -25.51 -28.50
C PRO A 288 10.07 -24.33 -29.32
N VAL A 289 10.44 -23.26 -28.63
CA VAL A 289 11.10 -22.10 -29.20
C VAL A 289 12.50 -22.02 -28.61
N GLU A 290 13.52 -22.17 -29.44
CA GLU A 290 14.90 -21.97 -29.00
C GLU A 290 15.15 -20.47 -28.82
N ALA A 291 15.35 -20.06 -27.57
CA ALA A 291 15.47 -18.66 -27.20
C ALA A 291 16.20 -18.52 -25.86
N SER A 292 16.85 -17.37 -25.69
CA SER A 292 17.53 -17.01 -24.44
C SER A 292 16.77 -15.90 -23.71
N LEU A 293 16.66 -16.03 -22.39
CA LEU A 293 16.14 -14.99 -21.50
C LEU A 293 17.31 -14.39 -20.71
N ALA A 294 17.35 -13.07 -20.63
CA ALA A 294 18.25 -12.33 -19.75
C ALA A 294 17.46 -11.32 -18.92
N VAL A 295 17.93 -11.10 -17.69
CA VAL A 295 17.41 -10.07 -16.79
C VAL A 295 18.57 -9.14 -16.44
N GLY A 296 18.43 -7.87 -16.81
CA GLY A 296 19.55 -6.93 -16.92
C GLY A 296 20.57 -7.43 -17.94
N LYS A 297 21.80 -7.66 -17.49
CA LYS A 297 22.90 -8.22 -18.32
C LYS A 297 23.17 -9.70 -18.01
N THR A 298 22.34 -10.32 -17.18
CA THR A 298 22.58 -11.66 -16.65
C THR A 298 21.64 -12.66 -17.34
N PRO A 299 22.18 -13.69 -18.01
CA PRO A 299 21.35 -14.79 -18.52
C PRO A 299 20.54 -15.43 -17.39
N PHE A 300 19.25 -15.67 -17.62
CA PHE A 300 18.39 -16.34 -16.66
C PHE A 300 18.27 -17.82 -17.02
N PRO A 301 18.82 -18.75 -16.21
CA PRO A 301 18.86 -20.16 -16.55
C PRO A 301 17.53 -20.87 -16.30
N GLN A 302 17.39 -22.10 -16.77
CA GLN A 302 16.28 -23.01 -16.44
C GLN A 302 14.90 -22.47 -16.86
N VAL A 303 14.81 -22.01 -18.10
CA VAL A 303 13.57 -21.57 -18.73
C VAL A 303 13.29 -22.45 -19.94
N THR A 304 12.05 -22.91 -20.06
CA THR A 304 11.55 -23.53 -21.29
C THR A 304 10.68 -22.52 -22.02
N MET A 305 10.78 -22.46 -23.34
CA MET A 305 9.94 -21.58 -24.15
C MET A 305 9.19 -22.37 -25.21
N GLN A 306 7.95 -21.98 -25.45
CA GLN A 306 7.05 -22.71 -26.34
C GLN A 306 6.08 -21.74 -27.01
N ALA A 307 5.81 -21.94 -28.29
CA ALA A 307 4.75 -21.22 -28.99
C ALA A 307 3.39 -21.53 -28.34
N GLN A 308 2.69 -20.52 -27.82
CA GLN A 308 1.33 -20.66 -27.28
C GLN A 308 0.25 -20.35 -28.32
N GLY A 309 0.63 -19.65 -29.38
CA GLY A 309 -0.16 -19.32 -30.55
C GLY A 309 0.77 -18.97 -31.70
N SER A 310 0.22 -18.69 -32.89
CA SER A 310 1.03 -18.32 -34.06
C SER A 310 1.89 -17.06 -33.86
N ASP A 311 1.49 -16.18 -32.93
CA ASP A 311 2.15 -14.90 -32.63
C ASP A 311 2.60 -14.77 -31.16
N GLU A 312 2.68 -15.88 -30.41
CA GLU A 312 2.90 -15.88 -28.96
C GLU A 312 4.00 -16.85 -28.53
N ILE A 313 5.00 -16.33 -27.81
CA ILE A 313 6.05 -17.12 -27.15
C ILE A 313 5.75 -17.14 -25.64
N GLY A 314 5.38 -18.31 -25.13
CA GLY A 314 5.29 -18.56 -23.69
C GLY A 314 6.66 -18.88 -23.11
N ILE A 315 6.94 -18.35 -21.92
CA ILE A 315 8.22 -18.43 -21.23
C ILE A 315 7.96 -18.99 -19.83
N PHE A 316 8.46 -20.18 -19.55
CA PHE A 316 8.16 -20.95 -18.34
C PHE A 316 9.43 -21.20 -17.53
N PRO A 317 9.71 -20.38 -16.51
CA PRO A 317 10.83 -20.62 -15.59
C PRO A 317 10.52 -21.83 -14.70
N GLN A 318 11.54 -22.64 -14.42
CA GLN A 318 11.44 -23.70 -13.41
C GLN A 318 11.40 -23.15 -11.97
N ALA A 319 11.92 -21.92 -11.77
CA ALA A 319 11.97 -21.24 -10.48
C ALA A 319 11.33 -19.84 -10.59
N GLY A 320 10.01 -19.78 -10.51
CA GLY A 320 9.22 -18.56 -10.71
C GLY A 320 9.52 -17.46 -9.69
N GLY A 321 9.71 -17.82 -8.41
CA GLY A 321 10.13 -16.88 -7.37
C GLY A 321 11.50 -16.25 -7.64
N ARG A 322 12.44 -17.04 -8.18
CA ARG A 322 13.77 -16.54 -8.58
C ARG A 322 13.69 -15.59 -9.77
N LEU A 323 12.80 -15.84 -10.73
CA LEU A 323 12.58 -14.91 -11.83
C LEU A 323 12.07 -13.57 -11.31
N LEU A 324 11.04 -13.55 -10.46
CA LEU A 324 10.53 -12.31 -9.90
C LEU A 324 11.59 -11.54 -9.10
N ALA A 325 12.43 -12.23 -8.32
CA ALA A 325 13.54 -11.60 -7.60
C ALA A 325 14.59 -11.00 -8.55
N ALA A 326 14.90 -11.68 -9.66
CA ALA A 326 15.81 -11.15 -10.67
C ALA A 326 15.24 -9.88 -11.33
N LEU A 327 13.95 -9.89 -11.68
CA LEU A 327 13.25 -8.76 -12.30
C LEU A 327 13.20 -7.52 -11.38
N GLU A 328 13.14 -7.75 -10.07
CA GLU A 328 13.18 -6.69 -9.06
C GLU A 328 14.57 -6.06 -8.95
N ALA A 329 15.63 -6.87 -9.03
CA ALA A 329 17.01 -6.40 -8.99
C ALA A 329 17.44 -5.71 -10.30
N ALA A 330 16.92 -6.14 -11.45
CA ALA A 330 17.21 -5.55 -12.74
C ALA A 330 15.93 -5.53 -13.61
N PRO A 331 15.26 -4.37 -13.76
CA PRO A 331 13.94 -4.29 -14.38
C PRO A 331 13.93 -4.52 -15.90
N LEU A 332 15.09 -4.58 -16.55
CA LEU A 332 15.17 -4.83 -17.98
C LEU A 332 15.13 -6.34 -18.24
N VAL A 333 14.21 -6.78 -19.10
CA VAL A 333 14.16 -8.15 -19.61
C VAL A 333 14.51 -8.14 -21.07
N SER A 334 15.44 -9.01 -21.46
CA SER A 334 15.76 -9.24 -22.86
C SER A 334 15.43 -10.69 -23.24
N LEU A 335 14.64 -10.86 -24.31
CA LEU A 335 14.34 -12.15 -24.92
C LEU A 335 14.97 -12.18 -26.30
N LYS A 336 15.78 -13.19 -26.59
CA LYS A 336 16.40 -13.36 -27.91
C LYS A 336 16.12 -14.76 -28.45
N PRO A 337 15.13 -14.92 -29.33
CA PRO A 337 14.92 -16.14 -30.11
C PRO A 337 16.09 -16.41 -31.05
N GLU A 338 16.39 -17.68 -31.29
CA GLU A 338 17.39 -18.09 -32.28
C GLU A 338 16.92 -17.69 -33.69
N GLY A 339 17.76 -16.96 -34.43
CA GLY A 339 17.43 -16.47 -35.78
C GLY A 339 16.36 -15.36 -35.83
N GLY A 340 15.92 -14.83 -34.68
CA GLY A 340 14.90 -13.77 -34.59
C GLY A 340 15.41 -12.42 -34.08
N GLU A 341 14.51 -11.45 -34.02
CA GLU A 341 14.77 -10.14 -33.40
C GLU A 341 14.86 -10.26 -31.87
N SER A 342 15.71 -9.44 -31.25
CA SER A 342 15.77 -9.33 -29.80
C SER A 342 14.64 -8.42 -29.30
N TYR A 343 13.97 -8.84 -28.24
CA TYR A 343 12.97 -8.07 -27.53
C TYR A 343 13.54 -7.53 -26.23
N GLU A 344 13.25 -6.27 -25.91
CA GLU A 344 13.62 -5.66 -24.63
C GLU A 344 12.42 -4.98 -23.98
N PHE A 345 12.19 -5.26 -22.71
CA PHE A 345 11.06 -4.75 -21.95
C PHE A 345 11.49 -4.25 -20.58
N SER A 346 11.00 -3.07 -20.19
CA SER A 346 11.16 -2.56 -18.83
C SER A 346 9.98 -3.01 -17.95
N MET A 347 10.27 -3.78 -16.92
CA MET A 347 9.36 -4.10 -15.82
C MET A 347 9.42 -3.01 -14.78
N SER A 348 8.28 -2.62 -14.20
CA SER A 348 8.27 -1.76 -13.01
C SER A 348 8.07 -2.62 -11.76
N ALA A 349 8.62 -2.19 -10.62
CA ALA A 349 8.47 -2.91 -9.36
C ALA A 349 6.98 -3.07 -8.96
N GLY A 350 6.13 -2.07 -9.26
CA GLY A 350 4.68 -2.15 -9.05
C GLY A 350 4.00 -3.30 -9.81
N VAL A 351 4.51 -3.68 -10.99
CA VAL A 351 4.01 -4.84 -11.75
C VAL A 351 4.28 -6.15 -11.01
N LEU A 352 5.50 -6.29 -10.46
CA LEU A 352 5.91 -7.47 -9.70
C LEU A 352 5.17 -7.54 -8.35
N GLY A 353 5.05 -6.40 -7.67
CA GLY A 353 4.31 -6.27 -6.41
C GLY A 353 2.85 -6.67 -6.56
N TRP A 354 2.19 -6.16 -7.61
CA TRP A 354 0.82 -6.53 -7.94
C TRP A 354 0.67 -8.03 -8.22
N LEU A 355 1.54 -8.61 -9.03
CA LEU A 355 1.47 -10.03 -9.38
C LEU A 355 1.60 -10.92 -8.14
N ARG A 356 2.59 -10.64 -7.29
CA ARG A 356 2.81 -11.38 -6.03
C ARG A 356 1.60 -11.27 -5.10
N ALA A 357 1.06 -10.06 -4.97
CA ALA A 357 -0.13 -9.81 -4.14
C ALA A 357 -1.34 -10.59 -4.68
N CYS A 358 -1.56 -10.55 -5.99
CA CYS A 358 -2.65 -11.29 -6.63
C CYS A 358 -2.48 -12.81 -6.46
N ALA A 359 -1.28 -13.34 -6.71
CA ALA A 359 -1.00 -14.77 -6.55
C ALA A 359 -1.22 -15.23 -5.11
N ARG A 360 -0.65 -14.49 -4.14
CA ARG A 360 -0.83 -14.73 -2.70
C ARG A 360 -2.30 -14.71 -2.29
N ARG A 361 -3.07 -13.71 -2.73
CA ARG A 361 -4.51 -13.58 -2.45
C ARG A 361 -5.30 -14.80 -2.94
N ASN A 362 -4.91 -15.36 -4.07
CA ASN A 362 -5.63 -16.45 -4.71
C ASN A 362 -5.03 -17.84 -4.43
N ALA A 363 -4.07 -17.95 -3.50
CA ALA A 363 -3.35 -19.19 -3.21
C ALA A 363 -2.77 -19.85 -4.48
N ILE A 364 -2.22 -19.02 -5.35
CA ILE A 364 -1.47 -19.42 -6.54
C ILE A 364 0.00 -19.49 -6.13
N ALA A 365 0.59 -20.69 -6.23
CA ALA A 365 2.02 -20.86 -6.03
C ALA A 365 2.79 -20.07 -7.10
N LEU A 366 3.94 -19.51 -6.73
CA LEU A 366 4.83 -18.85 -7.69
C LEU A 366 5.67 -19.86 -8.46
N GLU A 367 5.87 -21.03 -7.87
CA GLU A 367 6.52 -22.16 -8.52
C GLU A 367 5.49 -22.98 -9.31
N PRO A 368 5.90 -23.62 -10.42
CA PRO A 368 5.02 -24.58 -11.08
C PRO A 368 4.62 -25.70 -10.11
N ALA A 369 3.40 -26.21 -10.26
CA ALA A 369 3.01 -27.39 -9.52
C ALA A 369 3.96 -28.54 -9.89
N SER A 370 4.46 -29.26 -8.88
CA SER A 370 5.22 -30.48 -9.15
C SER A 370 4.33 -31.44 -9.95
N PRO A 371 4.85 -32.04 -11.03
CA PRO A 371 4.07 -32.93 -11.89
C PRO A 371 3.48 -34.14 -11.14
#